data_AF-A0AAV0QRX6-F1
#
_entry.id   AF-A0AAV0QRX6-F1
#
_cell.length_a   1.000
_cell.length_b   1.000
_cell.length_c   1.000
_cell.angle_alpha   90.00
_cell.angle_beta   90.00
_cell.angle_gamma   90.00
#
_symmetry.space_group_name_H-M   'P 1'
#
loop_
_entity.id
_entity.type
_entity.pdbx_description
1 polymer ?
#
loop_
_entity_poly.entity_id
_entity_poly.type
_entity_poly.pdbx_seq_one_letter_code
_entity_poly.pdbx_strand_id
1 'polypeptide(L)' 'MKWRWRPKDCELPLFDAVQFLELVRGKSMAFIGDSVGWNQAQSLLCLLMSVSARNIVQIYTTNE' A
#
# COMPACT_ATOMS: atom_id res chain seq x y z
N MET A 1 7.85 1.08 16.62
CA MET A 1 7.31 -0.27 16.33
C MET A 1 8.48 -1.22 16.06
N LYS A 2 8.52 -2.40 16.69
CA LYS A 2 9.58 -3.42 16.50
C LYS A 2 9.03 -4.82 16.17
N TRP A 3 7.74 -4.91 15.87
CA TRP A 3 7.07 -6.18 15.55
C TRP A 3 6.93 -6.33 14.04
N ARG A 4 7.25 -7.51 13.55
CA ARG A 4 7.03 -7.93 12.18
C ARG A 4 6.37 -9.31 12.22
N TRP A 5 5.29 -9.47 11.48
CA TRP A 5 4.65 -10.77 11.32
C TRP A 5 5.57 -11.72 10.54
N ARG A 6 5.69 -12.98 10.98
CA ARG A 6 6.51 -14.03 10.37
C ARG A 6 5.66 -15.28 10.13
N PRO A 7 5.52 -15.75 8.88
CA PRO A 7 4.90 -17.04 8.58
C PRO A 7 5.67 -18.20 9.25
N LYS A 8 4.99 -19.34 9.45
CA LYS A 8 5.63 -20.51 10.08
C LYS A 8 6.69 -21.17 9.19
N ASP A 9 6.41 -21.27 7.89
CA ASP A 9 7.15 -22.14 6.98
C ASP A 9 7.98 -21.35 5.94
N CYS A 10 8.04 -20.03 6.04
CA CYS A 10 8.86 -19.20 5.15
C CYS A 10 9.25 -17.85 5.76
N GLU A 11 10.30 -17.25 5.20
CA GLU A 11 10.60 -15.85 5.42
C GLU A 11 9.81 -14.98 4.44
N LEU A 12 9.05 -14.03 4.99
CA LEU A 12 8.42 -13.02 4.16
C LEU A 12 9.52 -12.11 3.60
N PRO A 13 9.60 -11.85 2.28
CA PRO A 13 10.55 -10.89 1.74
C PRO A 13 10.25 -9.48 2.28
N LEU A 14 11.25 -8.61 2.25
CA LEU A 14 11.02 -7.19 2.51
C LEU A 14 10.13 -6.62 1.42
N PHE A 15 9.28 -5.65 1.79
CA PHE A 15 8.46 -4.96 0.82
C PHE A 15 9.34 -4.13 -0.12
N ASP A 16 9.26 -4.41 -1.42
CA ASP A 16 9.93 -3.64 -2.47
C ASP A 16 8.90 -2.75 -3.17
N ALA A 17 8.99 -1.45 -2.90
CA ALA A 17 8.07 -0.47 -3.44
C ALA A 17 8.22 -0.28 -4.96
N VAL A 18 9.43 -0.43 -5.51
CA VAL A 18 9.66 -0.31 -6.97
C VAL A 18 9.04 -1.50 -7.67
N GLN A 19 9.28 -2.70 -7.17
CA GLN A 19 8.69 -3.92 -7.72
C GLN A 19 7.16 -3.88 -7.67
N PHE A 20 6.59 -3.39 -6.57
CA PHE A 20 5.14 -3.22 -6.45
C PHE A 20 4.59 -2.27 -7.52
N LEU A 21 5.22 -1.10 -7.72
CA LEU A 21 4.79 -0.11 -8.70
C LEU A 21 4.87 -0.63 -10.14
N GLU A 22 5.90 -1.41 -10.48
CA GLU A 22 5.99 -2.06 -11.79
C GLU A 22 4.88 -3.12 -11.96
N LEU A 23 4.57 -3.90 -10.91
CA LEU A 23 3.51 -4.90 -10.94
C LEU A 23 2.12 -4.29 -11.23
N VAL A 24 1.85 -3.12 -10.65
CA VAL A 24 0.55 -2.42 -10.81
C VAL A 24 0.56 -1.38 -11.94
N ARG A 25 1.64 -1.33 -12.74
CA ARG A 25 1.77 -0.35 -13.82
C ARG A 25 0.65 -0.48 -14.84
N GLY A 26 0.00 0.65 -15.14
CA GLY A 26 -1.15 0.71 -16.05
C GLY A 26 -2.44 0.10 -15.49
N LYS A 27 -2.49 -0.20 -14.19
CA LYS A 27 -3.69 -0.69 -13.50
C LYS A 27 -4.18 0.36 -12.51
N SER A 28 -5.49 0.42 -12.31
CA SER A 28 -6.11 1.20 -11.22
C SER A 28 -6.37 0.29 -10.03
N MET A 29 -6.04 0.75 -8.82
CA MET A 29 -6.29 0.05 -7.56
C MET A 29 -7.24 0.89 -6.71
N ALA A 30 -8.25 0.25 -6.12
CA ALA A 30 -9.19 0.89 -5.21
C ALA A 30 -9.33 0.06 -3.93
N PHE A 31 -9.39 0.74 -2.79
CA PHE A 31 -9.70 0.15 -1.49
C PHE A 31 -11.15 0.48 -1.18
N ILE A 32 -12.00 -0.55 -1.09
CA ILE A 32 -13.43 -0.42 -0.81
C ILE A 32 -13.69 -1.06 0.54
N GLY A 33 -14.19 -0.27 1.49
CA GLY A 33 -14.46 -0.74 2.83
C GLY A 33 -14.77 0.39 3.79
N ASP A 34 -14.74 0.08 5.08
CA ASP A 34 -14.87 1.03 6.17
C ASP A 34 -13.52 1.69 6.49
N SER A 35 -13.38 2.19 7.72
CA SER A 35 -12.14 2.79 8.22
C SER A 35 -10.92 1.86 8.13
N VAL A 36 -11.10 0.53 8.15
CA VAL A 36 -9.99 -0.42 8.01
C VAL A 36 -9.43 -0.40 6.59
N GLY A 37 -10.30 -0.35 5.57
CA GLY A 37 -9.87 -0.24 4.18
C GLY A 37 -9.10 1.06 3.92
N TRP A 38 -9.55 2.15 4.55
CA TRP A 38 -8.87 3.43 4.49
C TRP A 38 -7.48 3.40 5.16
N ASN A 39 -7.38 2.83 6.36
CA ASN A 39 -6.11 2.67 7.06
C ASN A 39 -5.11 1.82 6.25
N GLN A 40 -5.59 0.77 5.56
CA GLN A 40 -4.76 -0.04 4.68
C GLN A 40 -4.25 0.76 3.47
N ALA A 41 -5.11 1.55 2.83
CA ALA A 41 -4.72 2.42 1.71
C ALA A 41 -3.65 3.43 2.13
N GLN A 42 -3.82 4.08 3.28
CA GLN A 42 -2.84 5.02 3.82
C GLN A 42 -1.52 4.35 4.20
N SER A 43 -1.58 3.17 4.83
CA SER A 43 -0.39 2.39 5.17
C SER A 43 0.43 2.02 3.93
N LEU A 44 -0.24 1.54 2.87
CA LEU A 44 0.41 1.24 1.59
C LEU A 44 1.00 2.51 0.95
N LEU A 45 0.26 3.60 0.96
CA LEU A 45 0.71 4.88 0.43
C LEU A 45 2.04 5.33 1.08
N CYS A 46 2.13 5.25 2.41
CA CYS A 46 3.36 5.56 3.14
C CYS A 46 4.55 4.66 2.73
N LEU A 47 4.31 3.38 2.46
CA LEU A 47 5.36 2.47 1.97
C LEU A 47 5.86 2.88 0.58
N LEU A 48 4.94 3.28 -0.31
CA LEU A 48 5.26 3.67 -1.69
C LEU A 48 5.95 5.04 -1.79
N MET A 49 5.68 5.95 -0.86
CA MET A 49 6.35 7.28 -0.80
C MET A 49 7.87 7.17 -0.66
N SER A 50 8.41 6.04 -0.20
CA SER A 50 9.86 5.83 -0.08
C SER A 50 10.63 5.88 -1.41
N VAL A 51 9.97 5.61 -2.53
CA VAL A 51 10.57 5.55 -3.88
C VAL A 51 9.89 6.46 -4.90
N SER A 52 8.73 7.03 -4.55
CA SER A 52 7.97 7.94 -5.41
C SER A 52 8.12 9.38 -4.93
N ALA A 53 8.84 10.20 -5.69
CA ALA A 53 8.91 11.66 -5.48
C ALA A 53 7.64 12.39 -5.91
N ARG A 54 6.66 11.71 -6.51
CA ARG A 54 5.40 12.31 -6.99
C ARG A 54 4.30 12.18 -5.94
N ASN A 55 3.47 13.23 -5.87
CA ASN A 55 2.19 13.26 -5.17
C ASN A 55 1.31 12.11 -5.69
N ILE A 56 1.33 10.97 -5.01
CA ILE A 56 0.34 9.92 -5.25
C ILE A 56 -1.01 10.54 -4.86
N VAL A 57 -1.81 10.86 -5.87
CA VAL A 57 -3.09 11.54 -5.67
C VAL A 57 -4.07 10.53 -5.07
N GLN A 58 -4.40 10.73 -3.80
CA GLN A 58 -5.48 10.02 -3.15
C GLN A 58 -6.79 10.75 -3.50
N ILE A 59 -7.58 10.16 -4.40
CA ILE A 59 -8.92 10.67 -4.71
C ILE A 59 -9.89 10.02 -3.72
N TYR A 60 -10.57 10.85 -2.93
CA TYR A 60 -11.62 10.41 -2.01
C TYR A 60 -12.96 10.52 -2.74
N THR A 61 -13.71 9.42 -2.80
CA THR A 61 -15.16 9.47 -3.06
C THR A 61 -15.84 9.22 -1.72
N THR A 62 -16.26 10.29 -1.04
CA THR A 62 -17.23 10.16 0.06
C THR A 62 -18.58 9.83 -0.58
N ASN A 63 -19.27 8.81 -0.07
CA ASN A 63 -20.71 8.74 -0.25
C ASN A 63 -21.34 9.64 0.82
N GLU A 64 -21.06 10.94 0.73
CA GLU A 64 -21.76 12.06 1.35
C GLU A 64 -21.69 13.23 0.37
#